data_AF-A0A1D7XBV7-F1
#
_entry.id   AF-A0A1D7XBV7-F1
#
_cell.length_a   1.000
_cell.length_b   1.000
_cell.length_c   1.000
_cell.angle_alpha   90.00
_cell.angle_beta   90.00
_cell.angle_gamma   90.00
#
_symmetry.space_group_name_H-M   'P 1'
#
loop_
_entity.id
_entity.type
_entity.pdbx_description
1 polymer ?
#
loop_
_entity_poly.entity_id
_entity_poly.type
_entity_poly.pdbx_seq_one_letter_code
_entity_poly.pdbx_strand_id
1 'polypeptide(L)'
;MALSDVDLTVNLYTEGDKFFDLLKAAIRDWQGGWGHERERAGYALELYRRSLETLRSHLEEARARAEGGFFTEQDQRILNQTEEKLAYWEKKLAEIRKQEG
;
A
#
# COMPACT_ATOMS: atom_id res chain seq x y z
N MET A 1 27.77 -10.80 -13.29
CA MET A 1 26.36 -10.34 -13.29
C MET A 1 26.10 -9.75 -11.93
N ALA A 2 25.86 -8.45 -11.86
CA ALA A 2 25.40 -7.86 -10.62
C ALA A 2 23.99 -8.43 -10.35
N LEU A 3 23.71 -8.89 -9.14
CA LEU A 3 22.37 -9.32 -8.70
C LEU A 3 21.37 -8.14 -8.66
N SER A 4 21.73 -6.98 -9.23
CA SER A 4 21.02 -5.70 -9.15
C SER A 4 19.82 -5.58 -10.07
N ASP A 5 19.61 -6.51 -11.01
CA ASP A 5 18.66 -6.30 -12.11
C ASP A 5 17.42 -7.22 -12.02
N VAL A 6 17.09 -7.72 -10.83
CA VAL A 6 15.90 -8.55 -10.60
C VAL A 6 14.92 -7.83 -9.69
N ASP A 7 14.04 -7.05 -10.30
CA ASP A 7 12.97 -6.33 -9.62
C ASP A 7 11.62 -7.07 -9.72
N LEU A 8 10.86 -7.05 -8.63
CA LEU A 8 9.44 -7.43 -8.59
C LEU A 8 8.60 -6.17 -8.41
N THR A 9 7.67 -5.93 -9.33
CA THR A 9 6.71 -4.82 -9.24
C THR A 9 5.31 -5.36 -8.97
N VAL A 10 4.56 -4.69 -8.10
CA VAL A 10 3.15 -4.96 -7.84
C VAL A 10 2.33 -3.78 -8.32
N ASN A 11 1.31 -4.03 -9.15
CA ASN A 11 0.39 -2.98 -9.55
C ASN A 11 -0.65 -2.76 -8.45
N LEU A 12 -0.49 -1.70 -7.65
CA LEU A 12 -1.39 -1.43 -6.51
C LEU A 12 -2.83 -1.11 -6.92
N TYR A 13 -3.08 -0.71 -8.16
CA TYR A 13 -4.44 -0.48 -8.66
C TYR A 13 -5.18 -1.82 -8.84
N THR A 14 -4.58 -2.77 -9.56
CA THR A 14 -5.20 -4.06 -9.90
C THR A 14 -4.99 -5.14 -8.84
N GLU A 15 -3.86 -5.13 -8.15
CA GLU A 15 -3.42 -6.19 -7.23
C GLU A 15 -3.31 -5.74 -5.78
N GLY A 16 -3.47 -4.43 -5.52
CA GLY A 16 -3.21 -3.83 -4.21
C GLY A 16 -3.97 -4.49 -3.07
N ASP A 17 -5.23 -4.88 -3.26
CA ASP A 17 -6.02 -5.46 -2.18
C ASP A 17 -5.46 -6.80 -1.71
N LYS A 18 -5.09 -7.67 -2.64
CA LYS A 18 -4.44 -8.95 -2.32
C LYS A 18 -3.09 -8.72 -1.68
N PHE A 19 -2.32 -7.76 -2.20
CA PHE A 19 -1.01 -7.43 -1.65
C PHE A 19 -1.11 -6.93 -0.20
N PHE A 20 -2.00 -5.98 0.08
CA PHE A 20 -2.23 -5.48 1.44
C PHE A 20 -2.78 -6.55 2.38
N ASP A 21 -3.66 -7.43 1.90
CA ASP A 21 -4.15 -8.57 2.71
C ASP A 21 -3.00 -9.52 3.09
N LEU A 22 -2.10 -9.84 2.16
CA LEU A 22 -0.91 -10.67 2.42
C LEU A 22 -0.01 -10.01 3.47
N LEU A 23 0.29 -8.71 3.31
CA LEU A 23 1.11 -7.97 4.27
C LEU A 23 0.45 -7.93 5.66
N LYS A 24 -0.85 -7.65 5.72
CA LYS A 24 -1.61 -7.64 6.98
C LYS A 24 -1.59 -9.00 7.68
N ALA A 25 -1.75 -10.09 6.93
CA ALA A 25 -1.67 -11.44 7.47
C ALA A 25 -0.28 -11.72 8.05
N ALA A 26 0.77 -11.42 7.28
CA ALA A 26 2.17 -11.58 7.71
C ALA A 26 2.48 -10.79 8.99
N ILE A 27 2.04 -9.52 9.08
CA ILE A 27 2.25 -8.69 10.27
C ILE A 27 1.58 -9.32 11.49
N ARG A 28 0.31 -9.73 11.38
CA ARG A 28 -0.44 -10.32 12.49
C ARG A 28 0.13 -11.65 12.98
N ASP A 29 0.54 -12.50 12.05
CA ASP A 29 1.08 -13.82 12.36
C ASP A 29 2.44 -13.72 13.08
N TRP A 30 3.30 -12.80 12.63
CA TRP A 30 4.69 -12.77 13.07
C TRP A 30 4.99 -11.76 14.19
N GLN A 31 4.09 -10.81 14.50
CA GLN A 31 4.34 -9.79 15.53
C GLN A 31 4.61 -10.37 16.93
N GLY A 32 3.95 -11.48 17.29
CA GLY A 32 4.09 -12.14 18.59
C GLY A 32 5.23 -13.16 18.64
N GLY A 33 5.88 -13.39 17.49
CA GLY A 33 6.83 -14.48 17.29
C GLY A 33 8.24 -14.25 17.84
N TRP A 34 9.14 -15.14 17.47
CA TRP A 34 10.58 -15.09 17.75
C TRP A 34 11.26 -13.90 17.04
N GLY A 35 12.52 -13.58 17.40
CA GLY A 35 13.20 -12.37 16.89
C GLY A 35 13.15 -12.21 15.36
N HIS A 36 13.41 -13.28 14.61
CA HIS A 36 13.36 -13.27 13.15
C HIS A 36 11.93 -13.18 12.57
N GLU A 37 10.90 -13.59 13.31
CA GLU A 37 9.50 -13.37 12.95
C GLU A 37 9.14 -11.89 13.09
N ARG A 38 9.55 -11.26 14.20
CA ARG A 38 9.33 -9.81 14.40
C ARG A 38 10.03 -8.97 13.33
N GLU A 39 11.24 -9.35 12.91
CA GLU A 39 11.93 -8.70 11.79
C GLU A 39 11.13 -8.81 10.48
N ARG A 40 10.59 -10.00 10.17
CA ARG A 40 9.72 -10.20 9.01
C ARG A 40 8.42 -9.37 9.10
N ALA A 41 7.82 -9.28 10.28
CA ALA A 41 6.66 -8.42 10.52
C ALA A 41 7.01 -6.93 10.28
N GLY A 42 8.17 -6.50 10.76
CA GLY A 42 8.70 -5.15 10.54
C GLY A 42 8.88 -4.83 9.06
N TYR A 43 9.44 -5.75 8.29
CA TYR A 43 9.59 -5.59 6.85
C TYR A 43 8.24 -5.54 6.12
N ALA A 44 7.30 -6.42 6.46
CA ALA A 44 5.94 -6.40 5.90
C ALA A 44 5.23 -5.07 6.21
N LEU A 45 5.42 -4.52 7.41
CA LEU A 45 4.89 -3.22 7.83
C LEU A 45 5.53 -2.05 7.04
N GLU A 46 6.82 -2.13 6.72
CA GLU A 46 7.48 -1.15 5.86
C GLU A 46 6.89 -1.17 4.44
N LEU A 47 6.78 -2.35 3.82
CA LEU A 47 6.17 -2.50 2.49
C LEU A 47 4.74 -1.98 2.45
N TYR A 48 3.96 -2.23 3.51
CA TYR A 48 2.61 -1.71 3.64
C TYR A 48 2.60 -0.19 3.59
N ARG A 49 3.44 0.47 4.40
CA ARG A 49 3.51 1.94 4.48
C ARG A 49 3.95 2.56 3.15
N ARG A 50 5.00 2.02 2.53
CA ARG A 50 5.51 2.48 1.23
C ARG A 50 4.45 2.36 0.13
N SER A 51 3.63 1.32 0.18
CA SER A 51 2.55 1.12 -0.79
C SER A 51 1.42 2.14 -0.61
N LEU A 52 1.04 2.45 0.64
CA LEU A 52 0.07 3.53 0.90
C LEU A 52 0.60 4.89 0.45
N GLU A 53 1.88 5.17 0.71
CA GLU A 53 2.53 6.40 0.25
C GLU A 53 2.55 6.50 -1.27
N THR A 54 2.86 5.40 -1.96
CA THR A 54 2.81 5.33 -3.44
C THR A 54 1.41 5.64 -3.97
N LEU A 55 0.36 5.07 -3.35
CA LEU A 55 -1.03 5.39 -3.72
C LEU A 55 -1.36 6.87 -3.47
N ARG A 56 -0.92 7.44 -2.35
CA ARG A 56 -1.16 8.85 -2.03
C ARG A 56 -0.48 9.80 -3.03
N SER A 57 0.81 9.57 -3.33
CA SER A 57 1.53 10.36 -4.32
C SER A 57 0.88 10.27 -5.69
N HIS A 58 0.41 9.07 -6.09
CA HIS A 58 -0.30 8.91 -7.35
C HIS A 58 -1.61 9.71 -7.40
N LEU A 59 -2.38 9.71 -6.30
CA LEU A 59 -3.60 10.51 -6.19
C LEU A 59 -3.31 12.01 -6.26
N GLU A 60 -2.26 12.49 -5.59
CA GLU A 60 -1.84 13.90 -5.64
C GLU A 60 -1.44 14.32 -7.06
N GLU A 61 -0.65 13.51 -7.76
CA GLU A 61 -0.28 13.75 -9.16
C GLU A 61 -1.49 13.78 -10.10
N ALA A 62 -2.42 12.84 -9.93
CA ALA A 62 -3.61 12.75 -10.76
C ALA A 62 -4.58 13.92 -10.49
N ARG A 63 -4.71 14.38 -9.24
CA ARG A 63 -5.45 15.62 -8.89
C ARG A 63 -4.82 16.86 -9.53
N ALA A 64 -3.50 17.00 -9.46
CA ALA A 64 -2.79 18.12 -10.10
C ALA A 64 -2.98 18.13 -11.62
N ARG A 65 -2.99 16.96 -12.28
CA ARG A 65 -3.30 16.83 -13.71
C ARG A 65 -4.75 17.20 -14.03
N ALA A 66 -5.68 16.86 -13.14
CA ALA A 66 -7.09 17.21 -13.29
C ALA A 66 -7.29 18.73 -13.32
N GLU A 67 -6.63 19.45 -12.41
CA GLU A 67 -6.63 20.92 -12.33
C GLU A 67 -6.00 21.57 -13.57
N GLY A 68 -5.07 20.87 -14.23
CA GLY A 68 -4.44 21.30 -15.49
C GLY A 68 -5.29 21.12 -16.76
N GLY A 69 -6.51 20.59 -16.64
CA GLY A 69 -7.51 20.54 -17.73
C GLY A 69 -7.53 19.26 -18.57
N PHE A 70 -6.72 18.24 -18.25
CA PHE A 70 -6.84 16.91 -18.86
C PHE A 70 -7.47 15.94 -17.87
N PHE A 71 -8.79 15.85 -17.89
CA PHE A 71 -9.53 15.05 -16.92
C PHE A 71 -10.82 14.48 -17.49
N THR A 72 -10.80 13.19 -17.78
CA THR A 72 -11.96 12.48 -18.29
C THR A 72 -12.81 11.92 -17.15
N GLU A 73 -14.07 11.55 -17.43
CA GLU A 73 -14.90 10.85 -16.44
C GLU A 73 -14.28 9.53 -15.97
N GLN A 74 -13.50 8.87 -16.83
CA GLN A 74 -12.79 7.64 -16.50
C GLN A 74 -11.68 7.90 -15.48
N ASP A 75 -10.93 8.99 -15.63
CA ASP A 75 -9.90 9.41 -14.69
C ASP A 75 -10.50 9.72 -13.31
N GLN A 76 -11.65 10.40 -13.27
CA GLN A 76 -12.38 10.66 -12.03
C GLN A 76 -12.81 9.37 -11.31
N ARG A 77 -13.30 8.37 -12.06
CA ARG A 77 -13.69 7.07 -11.47
C ARG A 77 -12.50 6.34 -10.88
N ILE A 78 -11.38 6.32 -11.60
CA ILE A 78 -10.14 5.68 -11.14
C ILE A 78 -9.63 6.36 -9.87
N LEU A 79 -9.67 7.69 -9.82
CA LEU A 79 -9.31 8.47 -8.63
C LEU A 79 -10.18 8.11 -7.43
N ASN A 80 -11.51 8.15 -7.58
CA ASN A 80 -12.44 7.85 -6.48
C ASN A 80 -12.20 6.44 -5.92
N GLN A 81 -12.05 5.44 -6.80
CA GLN A 81 -11.77 4.07 -6.39
C GLN A 81 -10.43 3.96 -5.64
N THR A 82 -9.43 4.70 -6.09
CA THR A 82 -8.10 4.70 -5.48
C THR A 82 -8.11 5.40 -4.12
N GLU A 83 -8.90 6.48 -3.97
CA GLU A 83 -9.12 7.17 -2.69
C GLU A 83 -9.83 6.28 -1.67
N GLU A 84 -10.90 5.59 -2.08
CA GLU A 84 -11.62 4.63 -1.23
C GLU A 84 -10.70 3.50 -0.77
N LYS A 85 -9.90 2.96 -1.70
CA LYS A 85 -8.91 1.92 -1.40
C LYS A 85 -7.85 2.41 -0.42
N LEU A 86 -7.29 3.61 -0.64
CA LEU A 86 -6.31 4.21 0.26
C LEU A 86 -6.90 4.38 1.67
N ALA A 87 -8.08 4.98 1.79
CA ALA A 87 -8.74 5.22 3.07
C ALA A 87 -9.03 3.91 3.83
N TYR A 88 -9.49 2.87 3.11
CA TYR A 88 -9.72 1.55 3.68
C TYR A 88 -8.44 0.95 4.26
N TRP A 89 -7.35 0.96 3.50
CA TRP A 89 -6.10 0.35 3.93
C TRP A 89 -5.33 1.16 4.97
N GLU A 90 -5.46 2.49 4.99
CA GLU A 90 -4.99 3.34 6.08
C GLU A 90 -5.70 3.02 7.40
N LYS A 91 -7.02 2.84 7.34
CA LYS A 91 -7.80 2.41 8.51
C LYS A 91 -7.33 1.05 9.01
N LYS A 92 -7.08 0.09 8.11
CA LYS A 92 -6.53 -1.23 8.48
C LYS A 92 -5.15 -1.15 9.10
N LEU A 93 -4.28 -0.27 8.62
CA LEU A 93 -2.98 -0.04 9.25
C LEU A 93 -3.13 0.54 10.67
N ALA A 94 -4.06 1.47 10.87
CA ALA A 94 -4.35 2.02 12.19
C ALA A 94 -4.91 0.95 13.16
N GLU A 95 -5.75 0.04 12.67
CA GLU A 95 -6.24 -1.12 13.44
C GLU A 95 -5.08 -2.03 13.89
N ILE A 96 -4.12 -2.30 13.01
CA ILE A 96 -2.92 -3.10 13.33
C ILE A 96 -2.13 -2.42 14.45
N ARG A 97 -1.84 -1.12 14.34
CA ARG A 97 -1.08 -0.37 15.35
C ARG A 97 -1.76 -0.32 16.71
N LYS A 98 -3.09 -0.26 16.75
CA LYS A 98 -3.85 -0.30 18.01
C LYS A 98 -3.76 -1.64 18.74
N GLN A 99 -3.35 -2.71 18.05
CA GLN A 99 -3.12 -4.04 18.65
C GLN A 99 -1.69 -4.18 19.21
N GLU A 100 -0.81 -3.19 18.99
CA GLU A 100 0.57 -3.16 19.48
C GLU A 100 0.71 -2.55 20.89
N GLY A 101 -0.36 -1.94 21.42
CA GLY A 101 -0.41 -1.33 22.77
C GLY A 101 -1.40 -2.03 23.68
#